data_AF-A0A8T4SID7-F1
#
_entry.id   AF-A0A8T4SID7-F1
#
_cell.length_a   1.000
_cell.length_b   1.000
_cell.length_c   1.000
_cell.angle_alpha   90.00
_cell.angle_beta   90.00
_cell.angle_gamma   90.00
#
_symmetry.space_group_name_H-M   'P 1'
#
loop_
_entity.id
_entity.type
_entity.pdbx_description
1 polymer ?
#
loop_
_entity_poly.entity_id
_entity_poly.type
_entity_poly.pdbx_seq_one_letter_code
_entity_poly.pdbx_strand_id
1 'polypeptide(L)'
;MDSEHKEVLYLERAANELDLARAVFLISTQNSLKPELELKEDATFFSNVISSAYYCIFYAAKALLIKKGIETKAPDEHKKTLNEFEKLVLSGEIDAELLRIYKTVVMKADVLLGIFRLEKSKRGDFTYKKLPQTNREPAEESIRHAEKFFRNMKLMVKK
;
A
#
# COMPACT_ATOMS: atom_id res chain seq x y z
N MET A 1 1.79 27.14 5.32
CA MET A 1 0.83 26.03 5.40
C MET A 1 1.57 24.89 6.08
N ASP A 2 1.24 24.69 7.35
CA ASP A 2 2.12 24.16 8.39
C ASP A 2 2.70 22.78 8.12
N SER A 3 3.94 22.62 8.59
CA SER A 3 4.63 21.33 8.70
C SER A 3 3.98 20.38 9.71
N GLU A 4 2.87 20.74 10.34
CA GLU A 4 2.46 20.13 11.60
C GLU A 4 1.87 18.73 11.48
N HIS A 5 1.29 18.28 10.35
CA HIS A 5 0.62 16.96 10.31
C HIS A 5 0.89 16.19 9.00
N LYS A 6 2.15 16.17 8.54
CA LYS A 6 2.53 15.51 7.26
C LYS A 6 2.16 14.02 7.26
N GLU A 7 2.28 13.35 8.40
CA GLU A 7 1.91 11.94 8.57
C GLU A 7 0.41 11.70 8.36
N VAL A 8 -0.47 12.63 8.76
CA VAL A 8 -1.92 12.55 8.51
C VAL A 8 -2.21 12.65 7.01
N LEU A 9 -1.59 13.62 6.33
CA LEU A 9 -1.71 13.76 4.87
C LEU A 9 -1.30 12.47 4.14
N TYR A 10 -0.21 11.82 4.55
CA TYR A 10 0.22 10.57 3.92
C TYR A 10 -0.69 9.38 4.25
N LEU A 11 -1.31 9.33 5.44
CA LEU A 11 -2.34 8.35 5.72
C LEU A 11 -3.59 8.54 4.86
N GLU A 12 -4.02 9.79 4.61
CA GLU A 12 -5.14 10.08 3.73
C GLU A 12 -4.84 9.68 2.28
N ARG A 13 -3.62 9.98 1.79
CA ARG A 13 -3.16 9.49 0.48
C ARG A 13 -3.21 7.96 0.41
N ALA A 14 -2.73 7.28 1.45
CA ALA A 14 -2.80 5.82 1.49
C ALA A 14 -4.23 5.27 1.46
N ALA A 15 -5.16 5.93 2.17
CA ALA A 15 -6.58 5.56 2.16
C ALA A 15 -7.18 5.73 0.76
N ASN A 16 -6.95 6.87 0.11
CA ASN A 16 -7.46 7.16 -1.23
C ASN A 16 -6.93 6.15 -2.26
N GLU A 17 -5.67 5.74 -2.18
CA GLU A 17 -5.10 4.72 -3.07
C GLU A 17 -5.72 3.34 -2.86
N LEU A 18 -6.11 3.00 -1.62
CA LEU A 18 -6.82 1.75 -1.34
C LEU A 18 -8.24 1.77 -1.93
N ASP A 19 -8.95 2.90 -1.77
CA ASP A 19 -10.29 3.06 -2.34
C ASP A 19 -10.23 3.06 -3.87
N LEU A 20 -9.23 3.70 -4.47
CA LEU A 20 -8.98 3.65 -5.91
C LEU A 20 -8.70 2.23 -6.39
N ALA A 21 -7.84 1.47 -5.70
CA ALA A 21 -7.55 0.08 -6.06
C ALA A 21 -8.83 -0.78 -6.07
N ARG A 22 -9.71 -0.62 -5.07
CA ARG A 22 -11.00 -1.31 -4.99
C ARG A 22 -11.95 -0.89 -6.11
N ALA A 23 -12.08 0.41 -6.36
CA ALA A 23 -12.95 0.93 -7.42
C ALA A 23 -12.52 0.43 -8.80
N VAL A 24 -11.22 0.47 -9.10
CA VAL A 24 -10.67 0.01 -10.38
C VAL A 24 -10.82 -1.51 -10.54
N PHE A 25 -10.69 -2.28 -9.45
CA PHE A 25 -10.95 -3.72 -9.47
C PHE A 25 -12.43 -4.02 -9.76
N LEU A 26 -13.33 -3.25 -9.16
CA LEU A 26 -14.78 -3.37 -9.40
C LEU A 26 -15.12 -3.10 -10.86
N ILE A 27 -14.64 -1.99 -11.43
CA ILE A 27 -14.82 -1.63 -12.85
C ILE A 27 -14.25 -2.72 -13.78
N SER A 28 -13.13 -3.34 -13.40
CA SER A 28 -12.50 -4.42 -14.18
C SER A 28 -13.30 -5.74 -14.15
N THR A 29 -14.15 -5.95 -13.15
CA THR A 29 -14.84 -7.23 -12.90
C THR A 29 -16.35 -7.18 -13.08
N GLN A 30 -16.96 -5.99 -13.01
CA GLN A 30 -18.39 -5.79 -13.19
C GLN A 30 -18.70 -5.20 -14.57
N ASN A 31 -19.16 -6.04 -15.49
CA ASN A 31 -19.50 -5.62 -16.85
C ASN A 31 -20.65 -4.60 -16.90
N SER A 32 -21.52 -4.56 -15.89
CA SER A 32 -22.61 -3.59 -15.80
C SER A 32 -22.13 -2.14 -15.70
N LEU A 33 -20.95 -1.89 -15.11
CA LEU A 33 -20.41 -0.54 -14.94
C LEU A 33 -19.72 -0.01 -16.21
N LYS A 34 -19.38 -0.90 -17.16
CA LYS A 34 -18.56 -0.55 -18.32
C LYS A 34 -19.27 0.36 -19.33
N PRO A 35 -20.55 0.12 -19.69
CA PRO A 35 -21.29 1.03 -20.58
C PRO A 35 -21.46 2.43 -20.00
N GLU A 36 -21.71 2.54 -18.70
CA GLU A 36 -21.87 3.83 -18.00
C GLU A 36 -20.60 4.68 -18.03
N LEU A 37 -19.43 4.04 -18.17
CA LEU A 37 -18.12 4.67 -18.23
C LEU A 37 -17.52 4.70 -19.65
N GLU A 38 -18.32 4.36 -20.67
CA GLU A 38 -17.89 4.28 -22.08
C GLU A 38 -16.68 3.35 -22.30
N LEU A 39 -16.61 2.25 -21.54
CA LEU A 39 -15.53 1.28 -21.60
C LEU A 39 -15.90 0.08 -22.48
N LYS A 40 -14.88 -0.53 -23.10
CA LYS A 40 -15.03 -1.81 -23.81
C LYS A 40 -15.46 -2.91 -22.85
N GLU A 41 -16.28 -3.84 -23.32
CA GLU A 41 -16.80 -4.95 -22.50
C GLU A 41 -15.68 -5.81 -21.90
N ASP A 42 -14.57 -5.98 -22.61
CA ASP A 42 -13.39 -6.75 -22.20
C ASP A 42 -12.31 -5.90 -21.51
N ALA A 43 -12.55 -4.60 -21.28
CA ALA A 43 -11.58 -3.74 -20.62
C ALA A 43 -11.30 -4.22 -19.18
N THR A 44 -10.02 -4.30 -18.83
CA THR A 44 -9.54 -4.62 -17.48
C THR A 44 -8.37 -3.72 -17.10
N PHE A 45 -8.27 -3.41 -15.81
CA PHE A 45 -7.31 -2.45 -15.27
C PHE A 45 -6.54 -3.04 -14.09
N PHE A 46 -6.34 -4.36 -14.08
CA PHE A 46 -5.70 -5.06 -12.97
C PHE A 46 -4.28 -4.58 -12.67
N SER A 47 -3.52 -4.12 -13.68
CA SER A 47 -2.20 -3.50 -13.45
C SER A 47 -2.29 -2.17 -12.69
N ASN A 48 -3.36 -1.39 -12.87
CA ASN A 48 -3.63 -0.19 -12.08
C ASN A 48 -4.01 -0.54 -10.64
N VAL A 49 -4.79 -1.61 -10.44
CA VAL A 49 -5.12 -2.10 -9.09
C VAL A 49 -3.85 -2.45 -8.31
N ILE A 50 -2.93 -3.19 -8.91
CA ILE A 50 -1.64 -3.55 -8.30
C ILE A 50 -0.81 -2.30 -7.97
N SER A 51 -0.80 -1.32 -8.89
CA SER A 51 -0.06 -0.07 -8.69
C SER A 51 -0.62 0.76 -7.54
N SER A 52 -1.94 0.98 -7.48
CA SER A 52 -2.58 1.73 -6.40
C SER A 52 -2.48 1.00 -5.06
N ALA A 53 -2.59 -0.33 -5.03
CA ALA A 53 -2.33 -1.11 -3.83
C ALA A 53 -0.90 -0.92 -3.31
N TYR A 54 0.11 -0.89 -4.19
CA TYR A 54 1.48 -0.55 -3.80
C TYR A 54 1.60 0.88 -3.26
N TYR A 55 0.98 1.87 -3.91
CA TYR A 55 1.03 3.26 -3.43
C TYR A 55 0.35 3.45 -2.07
N CYS A 56 -0.73 2.70 -1.80
CA CYS A 56 -1.32 2.62 -0.47
C CYS A 56 -0.28 2.19 0.59
N ILE A 57 0.42 1.08 0.35
CA ILE A 57 1.45 0.55 1.25
C ILE A 57 2.60 1.56 1.41
N PHE A 58 3.08 2.13 0.30
CA PHE A 58 4.16 3.10 0.30
C PHE A 58 3.83 4.35 1.13
N TYR A 59 2.66 4.95 0.90
CA TYR A 59 2.25 6.14 1.65
C TYR A 59 1.96 5.83 3.12
N ALA A 60 1.41 4.66 3.42
CA ALA A 60 1.19 4.23 4.80
C ALA A 60 2.51 4.04 5.57
N ALA A 61 3.52 3.43 4.94
CA ALA A 61 4.86 3.30 5.52
C ALA A 61 5.51 4.68 5.69
N LYS A 62 5.37 5.56 4.68
CA LYS A 62 5.92 6.92 4.74
C LYS A 62 5.29 7.75 5.86
N ALA A 63 3.99 7.61 6.10
CA ALA A 63 3.33 8.25 7.24
C ALA A 63 3.96 7.82 8.58
N LEU A 64 4.23 6.52 8.75
CA LEU A 64 4.89 6.02 9.95
C LEU A 64 6.31 6.57 10.11
N LEU A 65 7.10 6.57 9.03
CA LEU A 65 8.46 7.12 9.06
C LEU A 65 8.45 8.60 9.45
N ILE A 66 7.55 9.40 8.88
CA ILE A 66 7.41 10.82 9.22
C ILE A 66 7.07 11.01 10.70
N LYS A 67 6.14 10.21 11.25
CA LYS A 67 5.82 10.22 12.68
C LYS A 67 7.03 9.90 13.55
N LYS A 68 7.95 9.08 13.05
CA LYS A 68 9.23 8.74 13.70
C LYS A 68 10.33 9.78 13.46
N GLY A 69 10.03 10.91 12.81
CA GLY A 69 11.01 11.94 12.47
C GLY A 69 11.92 11.58 11.30
N ILE A 70 11.59 10.54 10.53
CA ILE A 70 12.38 10.03 9.40
C ILE A 70 11.75 10.53 8.09
N GLU A 71 12.41 11.48 7.42
CA GLU A 71 11.98 11.96 6.10
C GLU A 71 12.74 11.25 4.98
N THR A 72 12.01 10.70 4.01
CA THR A 72 12.57 10.20 2.75
C THR A 72 12.15 11.11 1.61
N LYS A 73 13.11 11.58 0.82
CA LYS A 73 12.89 12.52 -0.31
C LYS A 73 13.48 11.97 -1.60
N ALA A 74 12.99 12.50 -2.73
CA ALA A 74 13.57 12.27 -4.04
C ALA A 74 15.06 12.67 -4.10
N PRO A 75 15.87 12.05 -4.97
CA PRO A 75 15.54 10.91 -5.84
C PRO A 75 15.41 9.58 -5.06
N ASP A 76 14.97 8.50 -5.71
CA ASP A 76 14.88 7.13 -5.16
C ASP A 76 14.01 6.98 -3.90
N GLU A 77 12.97 7.81 -3.78
CA GLU A 77 12.15 7.90 -2.58
C GLU A 77 11.53 6.54 -2.19
N HIS A 78 11.11 5.73 -3.16
CA HIS A 78 10.59 4.38 -2.95
C HIS A 78 11.60 3.42 -2.33
N LYS A 79 12.87 3.47 -2.80
CA LYS A 79 13.95 2.63 -2.25
C LYS A 79 14.29 3.09 -0.84
N LYS A 80 14.42 4.40 -0.62
CA LYS A 80 14.71 4.98 0.70
C LYS A 80 13.62 4.64 1.71
N THR A 81 12.35 4.78 1.34
CA THR A 81 11.20 4.45 2.22
C THR A 81 11.21 2.99 2.63
N LEU A 82 11.45 2.07 1.69
CA LEU A 82 11.55 0.65 2.02
C LEU A 82 12.74 0.37 2.95
N ASN A 83 13.91 0.95 2.67
CA ASN A 83 15.11 0.73 3.49
C ASN A 83 14.95 1.25 4.92
N GLU A 84 14.36 2.43 5.12
CA GLU A 84 14.12 2.97 6.45
C GLU A 84 13.03 2.17 7.20
N PHE A 85 11.98 1.75 6.50
CA PHE A 85 10.98 0.87 7.09
C PHE A 85 11.58 -0.46 7.54
N GLU A 86 12.45 -1.05 6.72
CA GLU A 86 13.18 -2.28 7.05
C GLU A 86 14.05 -2.11 8.30
N LYS A 87 14.76 -0.99 8.46
CA LYS A 87 15.53 -0.72 9.68
C LYS A 87 14.66 -0.71 10.93
N LEU A 88 13.46 -0.11 10.88
CA LEU A 88 12.51 -0.11 12.01
C LEU A 88 11.97 -1.51 12.33
N VAL A 89 11.79 -2.36 11.32
CA VAL A 89 11.40 -3.75 11.51
C VAL A 89 12.53 -4.52 12.18
N LEU A 90 13.76 -4.41 11.65
CA LEU A 90 14.94 -5.11 12.17
C LEU A 90 15.36 -4.62 13.58
N SER A 91 15.07 -3.37 13.94
CA SER A 91 15.31 -2.86 15.30
C SER A 91 14.29 -3.39 16.32
N GLY A 92 13.22 -4.06 15.87
CA GLY A 92 12.12 -4.54 16.72
C GLY A 92 11.14 -3.45 17.18
N GLU A 93 11.31 -2.20 16.72
CA GLU A 93 10.40 -1.11 17.09
C GLU A 93 8.97 -1.35 16.64
N ILE A 94 8.80 -1.88 15.43
CA ILE A 94 7.47 -2.20 14.88
C ILE A 94 6.82 -3.33 15.67
N ASP A 95 7.55 -4.40 16.02
CA ASP A 95 7.01 -5.48 16.85
C ASP A 95 6.59 -4.97 18.23
N ALA A 96 7.39 -4.09 18.86
CA ALA A 96 7.06 -3.47 20.13
C ALA A 96 5.81 -2.56 20.05
N GLU A 97 5.57 -1.89 18.92
CA GLU A 97 4.34 -1.12 18.68
C GLU A 97 3.13 -2.02 18.46
N LEU A 98 3.26 -3.03 17.61
CA LEU A 98 2.19 -4.01 17.34
C LEU A 98 1.78 -4.74 18.62
N LEU A 99 2.73 -5.17 19.44
CA LEU A 99 2.45 -5.82 20.73
C LEU A 99 1.67 -4.88 21.67
N ARG A 100 2.03 -3.59 21.71
CA ARG A 100 1.32 -2.59 22.52
C ARG A 100 -0.12 -2.35 22.02
N ILE A 101 -0.36 -2.43 20.71
CA ILE A 101 -1.69 -2.22 20.11
C ILE A 101 -2.58 -3.44 20.32
N TYR A 102 -2.10 -4.63 19.97
CA TYR A 102 -2.92 -5.85 19.98
C TYR A 102 -2.91 -6.57 21.33
N LYS A 103 -2.03 -6.18 22.27
CA LYS A 103 -1.79 -6.81 23.58
C LYS A 103 -1.47 -8.31 23.50
N THR A 104 -1.27 -8.84 22.30
CA THR A 104 -1.04 -10.23 21.93
C THR A 104 -0.28 -10.25 20.60
N VAL A 105 0.47 -11.32 20.31
CA VAL A 105 1.24 -11.45 19.06
C VAL A 105 0.31 -11.89 17.92
N VAL A 106 -0.51 -10.96 17.42
CA VAL A 106 -1.42 -11.19 16.29
C VAL A 106 -0.73 -10.95 14.95
N MET A 107 0.34 -10.15 14.94
CA MET A 107 1.06 -9.79 13.72
C MET A 107 2.54 -9.54 14.01
N LYS A 108 3.41 -10.10 13.17
CA LYS A 108 4.86 -9.86 13.21
C LYS A 108 5.24 -8.78 12.21
N ALA A 109 6.19 -7.93 12.57
CA ALA A 109 6.70 -6.87 11.70
C ALA A 109 7.30 -7.44 10.39
N ASP A 110 7.91 -8.62 10.43
CA ASP A 110 8.42 -9.35 9.25
C ASP A 110 7.36 -9.58 8.17
N VAL A 111 6.10 -9.81 8.56
CA VAL A 111 5.00 -10.02 7.61
C VAL A 111 4.69 -8.71 6.88
N LEU A 112 4.72 -7.58 7.59
CA LEU A 112 4.53 -6.26 6.99
C LEU A 112 5.67 -5.91 6.04
N LEU A 113 6.92 -6.19 6.44
CA LEU A 113 8.08 -6.01 5.57
C LEU A 113 8.00 -6.89 4.31
N GLY A 114 7.61 -8.16 4.47
CA GLY A 114 7.40 -9.09 3.37
C GLY A 114 6.36 -8.58 2.36
N ILE A 115 5.22 -8.07 2.84
CA ILE A 115 4.19 -7.43 2.01
C ILE A 115 4.79 -6.24 1.24
N PHE A 116 5.50 -5.34 1.91
CA PHE A 116 6.04 -4.15 1.25
C PHE A 116 7.06 -4.51 0.15
N ARG A 117 7.98 -5.44 0.42
CA ARG A 117 8.94 -5.93 -0.58
C ARG A 117 8.24 -6.57 -1.78
N LEU A 118 7.27 -7.45 -1.52
CA LEU A 118 6.52 -8.16 -2.56
C LEU A 118 5.78 -7.19 -3.47
N GLU A 119 4.99 -6.28 -2.91
CA GLU A 119 4.17 -5.36 -3.71
C GLU A 119 5.03 -4.34 -4.47
N LYS A 120 6.17 -3.92 -3.92
CA LYS A 120 7.16 -3.13 -4.66
C LYS A 120 7.69 -3.88 -5.88
N SER A 121 7.98 -5.18 -5.74
CA SER A 121 8.43 -6.02 -6.86
C SER A 121 7.33 -6.20 -7.90
N LYS A 122 6.12 -6.56 -7.47
CA LYS A 122 4.95 -6.74 -8.33
C LYS A 122 4.65 -5.50 -9.16
N ARG A 123 4.67 -4.31 -8.56
CA ARG A 123 4.48 -3.05 -9.30
C ARG A 123 5.52 -2.91 -10.41
N GLY A 124 6.77 -3.30 -10.19
CA GLY A 124 7.79 -3.34 -11.25
C GLY A 124 7.46 -4.34 -12.37
N ASP A 125 7.03 -5.56 -12.03
CA ASP A 125 6.83 -6.60 -13.03
C ASP A 125 5.52 -6.47 -13.82
N PHE A 126 4.41 -6.16 -13.15
CA PHE A 126 3.08 -6.09 -13.77
C PHE A 126 2.79 -4.77 -14.48
N THR A 127 3.57 -3.72 -14.23
CA THR A 127 3.47 -2.45 -14.97
C THR A 127 4.14 -2.55 -16.35
N TYR A 128 5.17 -3.38 -16.50
CA TYR A 128 6.03 -3.33 -17.70
C TYR A 128 6.09 -4.64 -18.50
N LYS A 129 5.70 -5.79 -17.94
CA LYS A 129 6.03 -7.11 -18.54
C LYS A 129 4.84 -8.05 -18.79
N LYS A 130 3.62 -7.71 -18.35
CA LYS A 130 2.46 -8.62 -18.43
C LYS A 130 1.21 -7.92 -18.95
N LEU A 131 0.43 -8.65 -19.76
CA LEU A 131 -0.88 -8.22 -20.22
C LEU A 131 -1.85 -8.07 -19.03
N PRO A 132 -2.60 -6.96 -18.93
CA PRO A 132 -3.50 -6.71 -17.79
C PRO A 132 -4.54 -7.81 -17.57
N GLN A 133 -5.03 -8.44 -18.64
CA GLN A 133 -6.16 -9.38 -18.62
C GLN A 133 -5.89 -10.64 -17.80
N THR A 134 -4.62 -11.02 -17.58
CA THR A 134 -4.25 -12.21 -16.80
C THR A 134 -3.94 -11.93 -15.33
N ASN A 135 -4.10 -10.67 -14.88
CA ASN A 135 -3.61 -10.22 -13.58
C ASN A 135 -4.70 -10.11 -12.50
N ARG A 136 -5.88 -10.72 -12.70
CA ARG A 136 -7.00 -10.63 -11.73
C ARG A 136 -6.61 -11.12 -10.34
N GLU A 137 -6.11 -12.36 -10.23
CA GLU A 137 -5.70 -12.94 -8.95
C GLU A 137 -4.58 -12.14 -8.27
N PRO A 138 -3.49 -11.75 -8.98
CA PRO A 138 -2.49 -10.83 -8.44
C PRO A 138 -3.07 -9.51 -7.92
N ALA A 139 -4.01 -8.91 -8.65
CA ALA A 139 -4.65 -7.66 -8.26
C ALA A 139 -5.50 -7.79 -6.98
N GLU A 140 -6.27 -8.87 -6.87
CA GLU A 140 -7.06 -9.16 -5.69
C GLU A 140 -6.18 -9.40 -4.45
N GLU A 141 -5.06 -10.12 -4.63
CA GLU A 141 -4.07 -10.31 -3.58
C GLU A 141 -3.42 -8.99 -3.15
N SER A 142 -3.06 -8.12 -4.09
CA SER A 142 -2.51 -6.79 -3.81
C SER A 142 -3.46 -5.93 -2.99
N ILE A 143 -4.78 -5.98 -3.24
CA ILE A 143 -5.78 -5.30 -2.39
C ILE A 143 -5.73 -5.84 -0.96
N ARG A 144 -5.77 -7.16 -0.76
CA ARG A 144 -5.72 -7.77 0.59
C ARG A 144 -4.44 -7.40 1.34
N HIS A 145 -3.31 -7.35 0.65
CA HIS A 145 -2.04 -6.88 1.19
C HIS A 145 -2.10 -5.41 1.61
N ALA A 146 -2.63 -4.54 0.74
CA ALA A 146 -2.80 -3.12 1.04
C ALA A 146 -3.72 -2.89 2.25
N GLU A 147 -4.87 -3.58 2.32
CA GLU A 147 -5.79 -3.51 3.46
C GLU A 147 -5.13 -3.91 4.77
N LYS A 148 -4.44 -5.05 4.78
CA LYS A 148 -3.75 -5.55 5.96
C LYS A 148 -2.65 -4.57 6.37
N PHE A 149 -1.83 -4.10 5.45
CA PHE A 149 -0.73 -3.19 5.75
C PHE A 149 -1.25 -1.84 6.26
N PHE A 150 -2.18 -1.22 5.54
CA PHE A 150 -2.77 0.07 5.86
C PHE A 150 -3.43 0.07 7.24
N ARG A 151 -4.21 -0.96 7.57
CA ARG A 151 -4.85 -1.08 8.89
C ARG A 151 -3.83 -0.99 10.02
N ASN A 152 -2.70 -1.67 9.90
CA ASN A 152 -1.67 -1.68 10.94
C ASN A 152 -0.93 -0.35 11.01
N MET A 153 -0.53 0.23 9.87
CA MET A 153 0.11 1.54 9.84
C MET A 153 -0.78 2.63 10.43
N LYS A 154 -2.06 2.64 10.07
CA LYS A 154 -3.04 3.61 10.58
C LYS A 154 -3.15 3.55 12.11
N LEU A 155 -3.16 2.35 12.69
CA LEU A 155 -3.20 2.18 14.14
C LEU A 155 -1.92 2.70 14.82
N MET A 156 -0.75 2.41 14.23
CA MET A 156 0.53 2.90 14.76
C MET A 156 0.68 4.42 14.64
N VAL A 157 0.20 5.00 13.54
CA VAL A 157 0.33 6.43 13.28
C VAL A 157 -0.64 7.28 14.12
N LYS A 158 -1.86 6.79 14.37
CA LYS A 158 -2.89 7.53 15.14
C LYS A 158 -2.76 7.43 16.66
N LYS A 159 -1.82 6.63 17.16
CA LYS A 159 -1.51 6.50 18.58
C LYS A 159 -0.66 7.66 19.07
#